data_AF-B0BIY8-F1
#
_entry.id   AF-B0BIY8-F1
#
_cell.length_a   1.000
_cell.length_b   1.000
_cell.length_c   1.000
_cell.angle_alpha   90.00
_cell.angle_beta   90.00
_cell.angle_gamma   90.00
#
_symmetry.space_group_name_H-M   'P 1'
#
loop_
_entity.id
_entity.type
_entity.pdbx_description
1 polymer ?
#
loop_
_entity_poly.entity_id
_entity_poly.type
_entity_poly.pdbx_seq_one_letter_code
_entity_poly.pdbx_strand_id
1 'polypeptide(L)'
;NVRQHSMIRLLAATILLAGCAHSQQSDDSPGFFGVATLNADGNICLQIRSEEPGIPVAESYQCFKPDDPEYADIRSHAGPIAVGEEKRIAPFK
;
A
#
# COMPACT_ATOMS: atom_id res chain seq x y z
N ASN A 1 27.82 22.98 49.55
CA ASN A 1 27.77 24.00 48.49
C ASN A 1 28.71 23.57 47.37
N VAL A 2 28.17 23.18 46.20
CA VAL A 2 28.83 23.10 44.84
C VAL A 2 30.00 22.09 44.68
N ARG A 3 30.24 21.27 43.63
CA ARG A 3 29.52 20.65 42.47
C ARG A 3 30.60 19.78 41.72
N GLN A 4 30.19 18.72 40.99
CA GLN A 4 30.96 17.84 40.05
C GLN A 4 31.81 16.69 40.68
N HIS A 5 31.96 15.47 40.15
CA HIS A 5 31.65 14.73 38.91
C HIS A 5 31.07 13.35 39.33
N SER A 6 30.30 12.56 38.58
CA SER A 6 30.71 11.85 37.36
C SER A 6 29.65 10.76 37.06
N MET A 7 29.54 10.35 35.80
CA MET A 7 29.07 9.02 35.34
C MET A 7 27.54 8.77 35.33
N ILE A 8 26.89 8.79 34.16
CA ILE A 8 26.69 7.65 33.23
C ILE A 8 25.31 6.99 33.42
N ARG A 9 24.63 6.74 32.28
CA ARG A 9 23.36 6.02 32.07
C ARG A 9 22.12 6.86 32.43
N LEU A 10 21.08 7.01 31.61
CA LEU A 10 20.48 6.07 30.66
C LEU A 10 20.12 6.77 29.36
N LEU A 11 20.56 6.20 28.24
CA LEU A 11 19.88 6.31 26.94
C LEU A 11 18.60 5.48 27.03
N ALA A 12 17.45 6.13 26.89
CA ALA A 12 16.19 5.46 26.56
C ALA A 12 15.61 6.17 25.32
N ALA A 13 16.25 5.96 24.18
CA ALA A 13 15.68 6.35 22.90
C ALA A 13 14.66 5.28 22.51
N THR A 14 13.40 5.64 22.65
CA THR A 14 12.20 4.90 22.32
C THR A 14 12.26 4.31 20.92
N ILE A 15 12.20 2.98 20.85
CA ILE A 15 11.97 2.21 19.64
C ILE A 15 10.55 2.56 19.15
N LEU A 16 10.41 3.47 18.19
CA LEU A 16 9.18 3.56 17.41
C LEU A 16 9.18 2.38 16.44
N LEU A 17 8.52 1.29 16.83
CA LEU A 17 8.07 0.30 15.87
C LEU A 17 7.04 0.98 14.95
N ALA A 18 7.47 1.37 13.75
CA ALA A 18 6.55 1.59 12.64
C ALA A 18 5.96 0.22 12.25
N GLY A 19 4.97 -0.23 13.01
CA GLY A 19 4.10 -1.31 12.57
C GLY A 19 3.29 -0.78 11.40
N CYS A 20 3.64 -1.20 10.19
CA CYS A 20 2.72 -1.11 9.06
C CYS A 20 1.50 -1.96 9.44
N ALA A 21 0.45 -1.29 9.92
CA ALA A 21 -0.85 -1.90 10.09
C ALA A 21 -1.40 -2.23 8.70
N HIS A 22 -0.97 -3.37 8.17
CA HIS A 22 -1.50 -3.96 6.94
C HIS A 22 -2.94 -4.38 7.24
N SER A 23 -3.86 -3.43 7.07
CA SER A 23 -5.30 -3.67 7.22
C SER A 23 -5.78 -4.40 5.98
N GLN A 24 -5.50 -5.69 5.93
CA GLN A 24 -5.98 -6.61 4.91
C GLN A 24 -7.49 -6.77 5.13
N GLN A 25 -8.26 -5.83 4.59
CA GLN A 25 -9.71 -5.85 4.68
C GLN A 25 -10.23 -6.89 3.68
N SER A 26 -10.34 -8.13 4.13
CA SER A 26 -10.89 -9.27 3.38
C SER A 26 -12.41 -9.14 3.27
N ASP A 27 -12.89 -8.39 2.28
CA ASP A 27 -14.29 -8.44 1.88
C ASP A 27 -14.47 -9.56 0.84
N ASP A 28 -15.18 -10.62 1.23
CA ASP A 28 -15.48 -11.82 0.42
C ASP A 28 -16.61 -11.54 -0.60
N SER A 29 -16.67 -10.33 -1.16
CA SER A 29 -17.66 -10.00 -2.19
C SER A 29 -17.19 -10.45 -3.56
N PRO A 30 -18.02 -11.18 -4.33
CA PRO A 30 -17.72 -11.64 -5.70
C PRO A 30 -17.73 -10.52 -6.77
N GLY A 31 -17.22 -9.32 -6.44
CA GLY A 31 -17.21 -8.14 -7.30
C GLY A 31 -15.89 -7.34 -7.27
N PHE A 32 -14.82 -7.93 -6.75
CA PHE A 32 -13.54 -7.27 -6.57
C PHE A 32 -12.57 -7.59 -7.73
N PHE A 33 -11.99 -6.55 -8.36
CA PHE A 33 -11.11 -6.68 -9.51
C PHE A 33 -9.63 -6.69 -9.13
N GLY A 34 -9.22 -5.85 -8.17
CA GLY A 34 -7.81 -5.77 -7.80
C GLY A 34 -7.46 -4.76 -6.73
N VAL A 35 -6.23 -4.84 -6.22
CA VAL A 35 -5.65 -3.94 -5.23
C VAL A 35 -4.77 -2.91 -5.96
N ALA A 36 -5.00 -1.63 -5.68
CA ALA A 36 -4.13 -0.54 -6.10
C ALA A 36 -3.25 -0.09 -4.92
N THR A 37 -1.97 0.17 -5.19
CA THR A 37 -1.00 0.68 -4.22
C THR A 37 -0.28 1.88 -4.79
N LEU A 38 -0.22 2.99 -4.06
CA LEU A 38 0.63 4.13 -4.42
C LEU A 38 1.96 4.01 -3.69
N ASN A 39 3.04 3.70 -4.42
CA ASN A 39 4.38 3.55 -3.83
C ASN A 39 5.01 4.92 -3.48
N ALA A 40 6.04 4.89 -2.63
CA ALA A 40 6.78 6.09 -2.22
C ALA A 40 7.45 6.83 -3.40
N ASP A 41 7.80 6.09 -4.45
CA ASP A 41 8.37 6.64 -5.69
C ASP A 41 7.32 7.31 -6.60
N GLY A 42 6.05 7.32 -6.19
CA GLY A 42 4.94 7.91 -6.94
C GLY A 42 4.30 6.97 -7.97
N ASN A 43 4.76 5.73 -8.09
CA ASN A 43 4.18 4.74 -8.99
C ASN A 43 2.87 4.16 -8.42
N ILE A 44 1.88 3.93 -9.27
CA ILE A 44 0.68 3.18 -8.90
C ILE A 44 0.83 1.75 -9.40
N CYS A 45 0.79 0.78 -8.49
CA CYS A 45 0.82 -0.63 -8.84
C CYS A 45 -0.56 -1.26 -8.64
N LEU A 46 -1.01 -2.02 -9.63
CA LEU A 46 -2.25 -2.77 -9.62
C LEU A 46 -1.94 -4.27 -9.54
N GLN A 47 -2.56 -4.95 -8.58
CA GLN A 47 -2.63 -6.40 -8.52
C GLN A 47 -4.06 -6.83 -8.83
N ILE A 48 -4.25 -7.63 -9.87
CA ILE A 48 -5.58 -8.11 -10.30
C ILE A 48 -5.58 -9.63 -10.19
N ARG A 49 -6.64 -10.19 -9.60
CA ARG A 49 -6.83 -11.64 -9.50
C ARG A 49 -8.28 -11.99 -9.85
N SER A 50 -8.46 -12.88 -10.81
CA SER A 50 -9.75 -13.46 -11.16
C SER A 50 -9.78 -14.94 -10.83
N GLU A 51 -10.84 -15.38 -10.18
CA GLU A 51 -11.08 -16.77 -9.81
C GLU A 51 -12.55 -17.12 -10.05
N GLU A 52 -12.81 -17.98 -11.04
CA GLU A 52 -14.15 -18.44 -11.41
C GLU A 52 -14.20 -19.97 -11.43
N PRO A 53 -15.30 -20.61 -10.99
CA PRO A 53 -15.40 -22.07 -10.99
C PRO A 53 -15.20 -22.68 -12.38
N GLY A 54 -14.26 -23.61 -12.50
CA GLY A 54 -13.96 -24.30 -13.75
C GLY A 54 -13.09 -23.50 -14.74
N ILE A 55 -12.68 -22.29 -14.38
CA ILE A 55 -11.74 -21.46 -15.14
C ILE A 55 -10.41 -21.38 -14.37
N PRO A 56 -9.25 -21.49 -15.04
CA PRO A 56 -7.97 -21.26 -14.38
C PRO A 56 -7.89 -19.86 -13.75
N VAL A 57 -7.29 -19.78 -12.55
CA VAL A 57 -7.03 -18.49 -11.89
C VAL A 57 -6.12 -17.64 -12.77
N ALA A 58 -6.50 -16.39 -12.97
CA ALA A 58 -5.69 -15.40 -13.66
C ALA A 58 -5.19 -14.36 -12.66
N GLU A 59 -3.89 -14.06 -12.68
CA GLU A 59 -3.27 -13.01 -11.86
C GLU A 59 -2.41 -12.10 -12.74
N SER A 60 -2.44 -10.80 -12.47
CA SER A 60 -1.53 -9.84 -13.08
C SER A 60 -1.07 -8.78 -12.08
N TYR A 61 0.14 -8.29 -12.30
CA TYR A 61 0.73 -7.19 -11.53
C TYR A 61 1.36 -6.18 -12.50
N GLN A 62 0.95 -4.93 -12.41
CA GLN A 62 1.43 -3.87 -13.31
C GLN A 62 1.60 -2.56 -12.56
N CYS A 63 2.71 -1.86 -12.82
CA CYS A 63 2.99 -0.57 -12.20
C CYS A 63 3.10 0.52 -13.27
N PHE A 64 2.45 1.65 -12.99
CA PHE A 64 2.41 2.84 -13.84
C PHE A 64 3.20 3.95 -13.16
N LYS A 65 4.14 4.55 -13.87
CA LYS A 65 4.89 5.73 -13.47
C LYS A 65 4.09 7.00 -13.75
N PRO A 66 4.36 8.11 -13.04
CA PRO A 66 3.66 9.38 -13.25
C PRO A 66 3.70 9.93 -14.70
N ASP A 67 4.69 9.53 -15.49
CA ASP A 67 4.89 9.93 -16.88
C ASP A 67 4.30 8.95 -17.90
N ASP A 68 3.77 7.80 -17.48
CA ASP A 68 3.08 6.87 -18.36
C ASP A 68 1.74 7.48 -18.83
N PRO A 69 1.35 7.31 -20.10
CA PRO A 69 0.12 7.91 -20.63
C PRO A 69 -1.14 7.42 -19.93
N GLU A 70 -1.15 6.19 -19.41
CA GLU A 70 -2.28 5.62 -18.68
C GLU A 70 -2.36 6.06 -17.21
N TYR A 71 -1.30 6.66 -16.64
CA TYR A 71 -1.22 6.91 -15.19
C TYR A 71 -2.38 7.76 -14.65
N ALA A 72 -2.78 8.78 -15.40
CA ALA A 72 -3.89 9.66 -15.02
C ALA A 72 -5.21 8.89 -14.95
N ASP A 73 -5.47 8.00 -15.91
CA ASP A 73 -6.67 7.18 -15.96
C ASP A 73 -6.71 6.17 -14.81
N ILE A 74 -5.57 5.50 -14.56
CA ILE A 74 -5.43 4.58 -13.42
C ILE A 74 -5.63 5.31 -12.09
N ARG A 75 -5.04 6.50 -11.92
CA ARG A 75 -5.19 7.30 -10.70
C ARG A 75 -6.63 7.76 -10.49
N SER A 76 -7.30 8.16 -11.56
CA SER A 76 -8.72 8.53 -11.54
C SER A 76 -9.59 7.35 -11.12
N HIS A 77 -9.34 6.17 -11.71
CA HIS A 77 -10.07 4.94 -11.41
C HIS A 77 -9.86 4.46 -9.97
N ALA A 78 -8.61 4.49 -9.47
CA ALA A 78 -8.30 4.13 -8.09
C ALA A 78 -8.91 5.11 -7.08
N GLY A 79 -9.16 6.36 -7.50
CA GLY A 79 -9.61 7.44 -6.65
C GLY A 79 -8.56 7.88 -5.63
N PRO A 80 -8.97 8.55 -4.53
CA PRO A 80 -8.04 8.96 -3.48
C PRO A 80 -7.33 7.74 -2.88
N ILE A 81 -6.00 7.78 -2.87
CA ILE A 81 -5.11 6.77 -2.29
C ILE A 81 -3.87 7.49 -1.77
N ALA A 82 -3.44 7.17 -0.56
CA ALA A 82 -2.24 7.70 0.07
C ALA A 82 -1.01 6.84 -0.27
N VAL A 83 0.18 7.42 -0.10
CA VAL A 83 1.44 6.67 -0.27
C VAL A 83 1.51 5.54 0.76
N GLY A 84 1.80 4.33 0.29
CA GLY A 84 1.85 3.11 1.08
C GLY A 84 0.49 2.52 1.45
N GLU A 85 -0.60 3.16 1.03
CA GLU A 85 -1.96 2.61 1.18
C GLU A 85 -2.21 1.57 0.09
N GLU A 86 -2.82 0.46 0.49
CA GLU A 86 -3.43 -0.51 -0.41
C GLU A 86 -4.93 -0.28 -0.43
N LYS A 87 -5.47 -0.09 -1.62
CA LYS A 87 -6.88 0.20 -1.81
C LYS A 87 -7.51 -0.77 -2.77
N ARG A 88 -8.64 -1.32 -2.35
CA ARG A 88 -9.49 -2.14 -3.21
C ARG A 88 -10.14 -1.30 -4.31
N ILE A 89 -10.00 -1.71 -5.57
CA ILE A 89 -10.63 -1.07 -6.73
C ILE A 89 -11.64 -2.00 -7.43
N ALA A 90 -12.67 -1.39 -8.01
CA ALA A 90 -13.67 -2.06 -8.84
C ALA A 90 -13.11 -2.39 -10.23
N PRO A 91 -13.76 -3.27 -11.03
CA PRO A 91 -13.43 -3.43 -12.44
C PRO A 91 -13.50 -2.12 -13.21
N PHE A 92 -12.64 -1.96 -14.21
CA PHE A 92 -12.79 -0.88 -15.20
C PHE A 92 -14.14 -1.03 -15.90
N LYS A 93 -14.83 0.09 -16.10
CA LYS A 93 -16.10 0.15 -16.84
C LYS A 93 -15.86 0.43 -18.32
#